data_AF-A0A2W0AV17-F1
#
_entry.id   AF-A0A2W0AV17-F1
#
_cell.length_a   1.000
_cell.length_b   1.000
_cell.length_c   1.000
_cell.angle_alpha   90.00
_cell.angle_beta   90.00
_cell.angle_gamma   90.00
#
_symmetry.space_group_name_H-M   'P 1'
#
loop_
_entity.id
_entity.type
_entity.pdbx_description
1 polymer ?
#
loop_
_entity_poly.entity_id
_entity_poly.type
_entity_poly.pdbx_seq_one_letter_code
_entity_poly.pdbx_strand_id
1 'polypeptide(L)' 'MVQMKETETSIFEEQYRVVAVESDRLLVRGIFSGEVLTIINSEPETPLAQADYPPGTLIALTDPSTAPLN' A
#
# COMPACT_ATOMS: atom_id res chain seq x y z
N MET A 1 -25.05 -14.42 7.26
CA MET A 1 -23.68 -14.69 6.75
C MET A 1 -22.94 -13.39 6.89
N VAL A 2 -22.11 -13.25 7.94
CA VAL A 2 -21.38 -12.01 8.20
C VAL A 2 -20.33 -11.89 7.11
N GLN A 3 -20.52 -10.92 6.23
CA GLN A 3 -19.59 -10.59 5.16
C GLN A 3 -18.34 -10.03 5.82
N MET A 4 -17.20 -10.69 5.63
CA MET A 4 -15.88 -10.20 5.99
C MET A 4 -15.70 -8.81 5.36
N LYS A 5 -15.92 -7.75 6.14
CA LYS A 5 -15.75 -6.34 5.75
C LYS A 5 -15.00 -5.55 6.81
N GLU A 6 -14.31 -6.23 7.72
CA GLU A 6 -13.48 -5.59 8.77
C GLU A 6 -12.00 -5.49 8.37
N THR A 7 -11.55 -6.24 7.36
CA THR A 7 -10.14 -6.25 6.96
C THR A 7 -9.78 -5.07 6.05
N GLU A 8 -10.72 -4.57 5.24
CA GLU A 8 -10.47 -3.49 4.29
C GLU A 8 -10.27 -2.14 4.98
N THR A 9 -11.02 -1.82 6.03
CA THR A 9 -10.79 -0.59 6.83
C THR A 9 -9.45 -0.64 7.55
N SER A 10 -9.03 -1.81 8.03
CA SER A 10 -7.84 -1.94 8.88
C SER A 10 -6.51 -1.69 8.13
N ILE A 11 -6.43 -1.99 6.83
CA ILE A 11 -5.20 -1.78 6.05
C ILE A 11 -4.95 -0.31 5.67
N PHE A 12 -5.97 0.55 5.70
CA PHE A 12 -5.82 1.98 5.41
C PHE A 12 -5.63 2.82 6.68
N GLU A 13 -5.95 2.26 7.86
CA GLU A 13 -5.77 2.89 9.16
C GLU A 13 -4.35 2.74 9.73
N GLU A 14 -3.48 1.98 9.05
CA GLU A 14 -2.10 1.71 9.44
C GLU A 14 -1.08 2.46 8.56
N GLN A 15 0.07 2.81 9.16
CA GLN A 15 1.26 3.22 8.42
C GLN A 15 2.14 2.03 8.09
N TYR A 16 2.74 2.08 6.90
CA TYR A 16 3.61 1.05 6.39
C TYR A 16 4.99 1.60 6.08
N ARG A 17 6.02 0.78 6.31
CA ARG A 17 7.38 1.09 5.90
C ARG A 17 7.71 0.42 4.59
N VAL A 18 8.25 1.18 3.64
CA VAL A 18 8.76 0.60 2.39
C VAL A 18 9.93 -0.33 2.69
N VAL A 19 9.83 -1.57 2.23
CA VAL A 19 10.87 -2.58 2.36
C VAL A 19 11.66 -2.71 1.06
N ALA A 20 10.95 -2.81 -0.06
CA ALA A 20 11.54 -2.93 -1.38
C ALA A 20 10.59 -2.34 -2.44
N VAL A 21 11.17 -1.84 -3.53
CA VAL A 21 10.44 -1.36 -4.71
C VAL A 21 10.95 -2.12 -5.92
N GLU A 22 10.01 -2.76 -6.61
CA GLU A 22 10.15 -3.39 -7.90
C GLU A 22 9.30 -2.60 -8.91
N SER A 23 9.58 -2.71 -10.21
CA SER A 23 8.90 -1.89 -11.23
C SER A 23 7.38 -2.03 -11.22
N ASP A 24 6.85 -3.23 -10.94
CA ASP A 24 5.42 -3.52 -10.84
C ASP A 24 4.92 -3.72 -9.40
N ARG A 25 5.80 -3.69 -8.38
CA ARG A 25 5.42 -4.06 -7.01
C ARG A 25 6.10 -3.21 -5.95
N LEU A 26 5.35 -2.87 -4.92
CA LEU A 26 5.87 -2.25 -3.71
C LEU A 26 5.69 -3.20 -2.53
N LEU A 27 6.78 -3.55 -1.86
CA LEU A 27 6.74 -4.33 -0.63
C LEU A 27 6.77 -3.38 0.55
N VAL A 28 5.80 -3.51 1.44
CA VAL A 28 5.66 -2.64 2.60
C VAL A 28 5.39 -3.45 3.87
N ARG A 29 5.81 -2.94 5.02
CA ARG A 29 5.64 -3.58 6.32
C ARG A 29 4.83 -2.71 7.27
N GLY A 30 3.74 -3.24 7.82
CA GLY A 30 2.91 -2.56 8.80
C GLY A 30 3.71 -2.26 10.06
N ILE A 31 3.58 -1.03 10.58
CA ILE A 31 4.31 -0.60 11.77
C ILE A 31 3.72 -1.19 13.06
N PHE A 32 2.40 -1.36 13.12
CA PHE A 32 1.72 -1.92 14.29
C PHE A 32 1.52 -3.43 14.16
N SER A 33 1.05 -3.88 13.01
CA SER A 33 0.76 -5.29 12.72
C SER A 33 2.04 -6.10 12.46
N GLY A 34 3.10 -5.45 11.96
CA GLY A 34 4.32 -6.12 11.54
C GLY A 34 4.19 -6.95 10.26
N GLU A 35 3.00 -7.02 9.69
CA GLU A 35 2.64 -7.76 8.48
C GLU A 35 3.32 -7.16 7.24
N VAL A 36 3.71 -8.00 6.29
CA VAL A 36 4.31 -7.57 5.02
C VAL A 36 3.27 -7.69 3.92
N LEU A 37 2.94 -6.56 3.31
CA LEU A 37 2.01 -6.46 2.20
C LEU A 37 2.77 -6.26 0.88
N THR A 38 2.23 -6.82 -0.19
CA THR A 38 2.70 -6.59 -1.56
C THR A 38 1.64 -5.82 -2.32
N ILE A 39 1.96 -4.59 -2.70
CA ILE A 39 1.10 -3.72 -3.49
C ILE A 39 1.50 -3.91 -4.95
N ILE A 40 0.54 -4.26 -5.79
CA ILE A 40 0.75 -4.43 -7.23
C ILE A 40 0.36 -3.12 -7.91
N ASN A 41 1.25 -2.60 -8.74
CA ASN A 41 0.97 -1.45 -9.58
C ASN A 41 0.06 -1.86 -10.73
N SER A 42 -1.16 -1.34 -10.74
CA SER A 42 -2.14 -1.57 -11.82
C SER A 42 -1.85 -0.74 -13.07
N GLU A 43 -0.96 0.25 -12.98
CA GLU A 43 -0.62 1.18 -14.06
C GLU A 43 0.79 0.86 -14.60
N PRO A 44 0.92 -0.04 -15.59
CA PRO A 44 2.22 -0.44 -16.12
C PRO A 44 2.96 0.70 -16.85
N GLU A 45 2.24 1.75 -17.26
CA GLU A 45 2.80 2.92 -17.95
C GLU A 45 3.54 3.86 -16.98
N THR A 46 3.28 3.75 -15.68
CA THR A 46 3.88 4.53 -14.60
C THR A 46 4.55 3.59 -13.59
N PRO A 47 5.70 2.98 -13.94
CA PRO A 47 6.38 2.04 -13.06
C PRO A 47 6.77 2.69 -11.73
N LEU A 48 6.73 1.90 -10.66
CA LEU A 48 7.15 2.35 -9.35
C LEU A 48 8.67 2.53 -9.34
N ALA A 49 9.14 3.69 -8.87
CA ALA A 49 10.57 3.94 -8.71
C ALA A 49 10.94 4.10 -7.23
N GLN A 50 12.18 3.70 -6.91
CA GLN A 50 12.75 3.88 -5.58
C GLN A 50 12.89 5.36 -5.19
N ALA A 51 12.93 6.27 -6.16
CA ALA A 51 12.93 7.70 -5.90
C ALA A 51 11.60 8.17 -5.29
N ASP A 52 10.47 7.62 -5.74
CA ASP A 52 9.13 7.95 -5.26
C ASP A 52 8.81 7.21 -3.95
N TYR A 53 9.29 5.97 -3.82
CA TYR A 53 9.11 5.13 -2.63
C TYR A 53 10.46 4.67 -2.06
N PRO A 54 11.23 5.55 -1.38
CA PRO A 54 12.55 5.17 -0.88
C PRO A 54 12.42 4.08 0.20
N PRO A 55 13.22 2.99 0.14
CA PRO A 55 13.25 1.99 1.20
C PRO A 55 13.48 2.63 2.58
N GLY A 56 12.69 2.20 3.57
CA GLY A 56 12.71 2.75 4.92
C GLY A 56 11.79 3.95 5.13
N THR A 57 11.20 4.51 4.07
CA THR A 57 10.19 5.59 4.15
C THR A 57 8.88 5.05 4.70
N LEU A 58 8.20 5.88 5.49
CA LEU A 58 6.85 5.59 5.97
C LEU A 58 5.82 6.14 4.99
N ILE A 59 4.86 5.31 4.62
CA ILE A 59 3.74 5.67 3.76
C ILE A 59 2.42 5.26 4.43
N ALA A 60 1.35 5.97 4.11
CA ALA A 60 -0.01 5.57 4.45
C ALA A 60 -0.72 5.12 3.17
N LEU A 61 -1.54 4.09 3.29
CA LEU A 61 -2.41 3.67 2.20
C LEU A 61 -3.69 4.49 2.26
N THR A 62 -4.17 4.94 1.11
CA THR A 62 -5.45 5.65 0.99
C THR A 62 -6.39 4.79 0.18
N ASP A 63 -7.63 4.65 0.65
CA ASP A 63 -8.65 3.93 -0.11
C ASP A 63 -8.98 4.69 -1.41
N PRO A 64 -8.93 4.03 -2.59
CA PRO A 64 -9.22 4.69 -3.85
C PRO A 64 -10.71 4.99 -4.04
N SER A 65 -11.63 4.37 -3.29
CA SER A 65 -13.07 4.67 -3.39
C SER A 65 -13.45 6.01 -2.72
N THR A 66 -12.61 6.51 -1.81
CA THR A 66 -12.72 7.88 -1.26
C THR A 66 -11.98 8.92 -2.10
N ALA A 67 -11.27 8.52 -3.16
CA ALA A 67 -10.72 9.50 -4.09
C ALA A 67 -11.87 10.18 -4.86
N PRO A 68 -11.89 11.52 -4.98
CA PRO A 68 -12.90 12.20 -5.78
C PRO A 68 -12.84 11.66 -7.21
N LEU A 69 -13.99 11.20 -7.71
CA LEU A 69 -14.17 10.83 -9.11
C LEU A 69 -13.87 12.07 -9.96
N ASN A 70 -12.84 11.96 -10.80
CA ASN A 70 -12.42 13.02 -11.71
C ASN A 70 -13.36 13.10 -12.92
#